data_AF-A0A1A6FRH8-F1
#
_entry.id   AF-A0A1A6FRH8-F1
#
_cell.length_a   1.000
_cell.length_b   1.000
_cell.length_c   1.000
_cell.angle_alpha   90.00
_cell.angle_beta   90.00
_cell.angle_gamma   90.00
#
_symmetry.space_group_name_H-M   'P 1'
#
loop_
_entity.id
_entity.type
_entity.pdbx_description
1 polymer ?
#
loop_
_entity_poly.entity_id
_entity_poly.type
_entity_poly.pdbx_seq_one_letter_code
_entity_poly.pdbx_strand_id
1 'polypeptide(L)'
;MPIDTLEERYQGIMAAWLPDGVAGSIKLDGHGLKVDAEFSGRGEVSTAALESLKIVAFDLAALHMAVEEKADLPAFLLHDSPRETDLDGQLYDGLFRLVHQWEEQVETPCFQYIITTTTAPPTELRGDHYVRLLMSSTPAEKRLFAMEI
;
A
#
# COMPACT_ATOMS: atom_id res chain seq x y z
N MET A 1 11.36 -15.74 4.35
CA MET A 1 9.96 -15.52 3.91
C MET A 1 9.61 -16.53 2.82
N PRO A 2 8.65 -17.45 3.04
CA PRO A 2 8.16 -18.36 1.99
C PRO A 2 7.41 -17.58 0.89
N ILE A 3 7.74 -17.84 -0.39
CA ILE A 3 7.13 -17.15 -1.54
C ILE A 3 5.64 -17.48 -1.67
N ASP A 4 5.26 -18.74 -1.47
CA ASP A 4 3.86 -19.18 -1.59
C ASP A 4 2.95 -18.42 -0.62
N THR A 5 3.39 -18.23 0.63
CA THR A 5 2.63 -17.46 1.63
C THR A 5 2.55 -15.98 1.27
N LEU A 6 3.63 -15.41 0.72
CA LEU A 6 3.61 -14.02 0.26
C LEU A 6 2.66 -13.84 -0.93
N GLU A 7 2.65 -14.79 -1.86
CA GLU A 7 1.74 -14.80 -3.01
C GLU A 7 0.29 -14.90 -2.56
N GLU A 8 -0.04 -15.78 -1.59
CA GLU A 8 -1.38 -15.86 -1.00
C GLU A 8 -1.82 -14.52 -0.39
N ARG A 9 -0.93 -13.84 0.35
CA ARG A 9 -1.22 -12.52 0.94
C ARG A 9 -1.43 -11.46 -0.14
N TYR A 10 -0.55 -11.42 -1.13
CA TYR A 10 -0.66 -10.52 -2.26
C TYR A 10 -1.94 -10.72 -3.05
N GLN A 11 -2.31 -11.97 -3.35
CA GLN A 11 -3.58 -12.31 -4.00
C GLN A 11 -4.79 -11.82 -3.17
N GLY A 12 -4.77 -12.02 -1.85
CA GLY A 12 -5.83 -11.55 -0.97
C GLY A 12 -6.03 -10.04 -1.03
N ILE A 13 -4.93 -9.28 -1.07
CA ILE A 13 -4.96 -7.81 -1.19
C ILE A 13 -5.49 -7.39 -2.57
N MET A 14 -5.00 -8.01 -3.64
CA MET A 14 -5.43 -7.71 -5.01
C MET A 14 -6.93 -7.99 -5.19
N ALA A 15 -7.43 -9.10 -4.64
CA ALA A 15 -8.85 -9.45 -4.67
C ALA A 15 -9.73 -8.48 -3.85
N ALA A 16 -9.18 -7.82 -2.83
CA ALA A 16 -9.90 -6.81 -2.05
C ALA A 16 -10.03 -5.46 -2.78
N TRP A 17 -9.12 -5.17 -3.71
CA TRP A 17 -9.09 -3.89 -4.42
C TRP A 17 -9.67 -3.95 -5.83
N LEU A 18 -9.50 -5.07 -6.52
CA LEU A 18 -9.87 -5.20 -7.93
C LEU A 18 -11.12 -6.07 -8.09
N PRO A 19 -11.85 -5.91 -9.23
CA PRO A 19 -13.02 -6.72 -9.51
C PRO A 19 -12.74 -8.23 -9.52
N ASP A 20 -13.82 -9.01 -9.39
CA ASP A 20 -13.78 -10.46 -9.47
C ASP A 20 -13.04 -10.94 -10.73
N GLY A 21 -12.22 -11.98 -10.56
CA GLY A 21 -11.44 -12.60 -11.64
C GLY A 21 -10.02 -12.08 -11.79
N VAL A 22 -9.49 -11.30 -10.83
CA VAL A 22 -8.06 -10.99 -10.77
C VAL A 22 -7.25 -12.15 -10.17
N ALA A 23 -6.14 -12.49 -10.83
CA ALA A 23 -5.11 -13.41 -10.34
C ALA A 23 -3.77 -12.68 -10.24
N GLY A 24 -3.35 -12.40 -9.01
CA GLY A 24 -2.03 -11.93 -8.65
C GLY A 24 -1.06 -13.11 -8.49
N SER A 25 0.17 -12.93 -8.95
CA SER A 25 1.24 -13.91 -8.74
C SER A 25 2.56 -13.22 -8.41
N ILE A 26 3.44 -13.95 -7.73
CA ILE A 26 4.77 -13.53 -7.36
C ILE A 26 5.76 -14.57 -7.89
N LYS A 27 6.62 -14.14 -8.81
CA LYS A 27 7.63 -15.00 -9.42
C LYS A 27 9.01 -14.53 -8.98
N LEU A 28 9.81 -15.46 -8.47
CA LEU A 28 11.25 -15.24 -8.33
C LEU A 28 11.94 -15.84 -9.56
N ASP A 29 12.56 -14.99 -10.37
CA ASP A 29 13.39 -15.42 -11.51
C ASP A 29 14.85 -15.00 -11.31
N GLY A 30 15.72 -15.34 -12.28
CA GLY A 30 17.15 -15.00 -12.22
C GLY A 30 17.46 -13.49 -12.21
N HIS A 31 16.45 -12.63 -12.31
CA HIS A 31 16.54 -11.17 -12.33
C HIS A 31 15.85 -10.52 -11.11
N GLY A 32 15.34 -11.32 -10.18
CA GLY A 32 14.74 -10.86 -8.94
C GLY A 32 13.28 -11.27 -8.80
N LEU A 33 12.59 -10.59 -7.89
CA LEU A 33 11.19 -10.83 -7.57
C LEU A 33 10.32 -9.95 -8.48
N LYS A 34 9.34 -10.58 -9.12
CA LYS A 34 8.36 -9.94 -10.01
C LYS A 34 6.96 -10.20 -9.49
N VAL A 35 6.12 -9.18 -9.60
CA VAL A 35 4.72 -9.21 -9.19
C VAL A 35 3.86 -8.97 -10.42
N ASP A 36 2.87 -9.83 -10.63
CA ASP A 36 1.99 -9.77 -11.79
C ASP A 36 0.52 -9.70 -11.35
N ALA A 37 -0.35 -9.27 -12.26
CA ALA A 37 -1.80 -9.28 -12.08
C ALA A 37 -2.48 -9.54 -13.42
N GLU A 38 -3.28 -10.61 -13.50
CA GLU A 38 -4.02 -11.01 -14.69
C GLU A 38 -5.53 -10.95 -14.44
N PHE A 39 -6.34 -10.59 -15.44
CA PHE A 39 -7.79 -10.52 -15.31
C PHE A 39 -8.45 -11.68 -16.08
N SER A 40 -9.53 -12.27 -15.57
CA SER A 40 -10.20 -13.38 -16.26
C SER A 40 -10.60 -13.00 -17.69
N GLY A 41 -10.04 -13.69 -18.69
CA GLY A 41 -10.33 -13.46 -20.11
C GLY A 41 -9.61 -12.27 -20.75
N ARG A 42 -8.74 -11.57 -20.01
CA ARG A 42 -7.80 -10.57 -20.53
C ARG A 42 -6.44 -10.91 -19.95
N GLY A 43 -5.45 -11.21 -20.78
CA GLY A 43 -4.09 -11.46 -20.30
C GLY A 43 -3.53 -10.29 -19.48
N GLU A 44 -2.24 -10.32 -19.16
CA GLU A 44 -1.60 -9.25 -18.42
C GLU A 44 -2.01 -7.85 -18.93
N VAL A 45 -2.62 -7.07 -18.04
CA VAL A 45 -2.94 -5.67 -18.29
C VAL A 45 -1.79 -4.88 -17.70
N SER A 46 -1.20 -3.96 -18.46
CA SER A 46 -0.11 -3.10 -17.95
C SER A 46 -0.45 -1.64 -18.21
N THR A 47 -0.76 -0.93 -17.13
CA THR A 47 -0.91 0.52 -17.09
C THR A 47 -0.08 1.06 -15.93
N ALA A 48 0.40 2.30 -16.01
CA ALA A 48 1.24 2.88 -14.94
C ALA A 48 0.55 2.85 -13.56
N ALA A 49 -0.77 3.09 -13.52
CA ALA A 49 -1.57 2.98 -12.31
C ALA A 49 -1.63 1.55 -11.77
N LEU A 50 -1.78 0.54 -12.63
CA LEU A 50 -1.80 -0.85 -12.20
C LEU A 50 -0.42 -1.33 -11.75
N GLU A 51 0.65 -0.95 -12.44
CA GLU A 51 2.02 -1.28 -12.02
C GLU A 51 2.31 -0.75 -10.61
N SER A 52 1.94 0.50 -10.34
CA SER A 52 2.13 1.09 -9.02
C SER A 52 1.25 0.39 -7.96
N LEU A 53 0.02 0.01 -8.32
CA LEU A 53 -0.86 -0.75 -7.43
C LEU A 53 -0.28 -2.13 -7.08
N LYS A 54 0.33 -2.84 -8.05
CA LYS A 54 0.99 -4.14 -7.81
C LYS A 54 2.10 -4.00 -6.76
N ILE A 55 2.92 -2.96 -6.87
CA ILE A 55 3.99 -2.69 -5.90
C ILE A 55 3.42 -2.39 -4.51
N VAL A 56 2.42 -1.50 -4.42
CA VAL A 56 1.79 -1.17 -3.13
C VAL A 56 1.14 -2.40 -2.49
N ALA A 57 0.46 -3.26 -3.27
CA ALA A 57 -0.12 -4.51 -2.78
C ALA A 57 0.96 -5.48 -2.27
N PHE A 58 2.09 -5.58 -2.96
CA PHE A 58 3.22 -6.39 -2.55
C PHE A 58 3.83 -5.89 -1.24
N ASP A 59 4.06 -4.59 -1.10
CA ASP A 59 4.63 -3.99 0.11
C ASP A 59 3.72 -4.22 1.33
N LEU A 60 2.41 -4.14 1.15
CA LEU A 60 1.44 -4.49 2.19
C LEU A 60 1.42 -6.00 2.51
N ALA A 61 1.58 -6.87 1.52
CA ALA A 61 1.70 -8.31 1.76
C ALA A 61 2.96 -8.60 2.60
N ALA A 62 4.09 -7.96 2.29
CA ALA A 62 5.32 -8.06 3.06
C ALA A 62 5.16 -7.51 4.49
N LEU A 63 4.50 -6.36 4.65
CA LEU A 63 4.16 -5.79 5.96
C LEU A 63 3.31 -6.76 6.79
N HIS A 64 2.28 -7.36 6.18
CA HIS A 64 1.43 -8.33 6.85
C HIS A 64 2.21 -9.58 7.27
N MET A 65 3.18 -10.03 6.46
CA MET A 65 4.07 -11.13 6.86
C MET A 65 5.01 -10.75 8.01
N ALA A 66 5.51 -9.51 8.04
CA ALA A 66 6.32 -9.00 9.14
C ALA A 66 5.52 -8.93 10.45
N VAL A 67 4.27 -8.47 10.38
CA VAL A 67 3.30 -8.47 11.50
C VAL A 67 3.08 -9.86 12.08
N GLU A 68 3.01 -10.88 11.22
CA GLU A 68 2.84 -12.29 11.62
C GLU A 68 4.16 -12.98 12.00
N GLU A 69 5.28 -12.25 12.07
CA GLU A 69 6.63 -12.79 12.33
C GLU A 69 7.06 -13.88 11.32
N LYS A 70 6.50 -13.85 10.10
CA LYS A 70 6.82 -14.78 8.99
C LYS A 70 7.87 -14.25 8.01
N ALA A 71 8.34 -13.02 8.23
CA ALA A 71 9.41 -12.40 7.48
C ALA A 71 10.38 -11.68 8.42
N ASP A 72 11.68 -11.76 8.12
CA ASP A 72 12.74 -11.04 8.83
C ASP A 72 12.80 -9.57 8.37
N LEU A 73 11.66 -8.88 8.45
CA LEU A 73 11.47 -7.49 8.09
C LEU A 73 10.86 -6.76 9.28
N PRO A 74 11.16 -5.46 9.50
CA PRO A 74 10.40 -4.69 10.47
C PRO A 74 8.94 -4.59 10.03
N ALA A 75 8.01 -4.64 10.97
CA ALA A 75 6.59 -4.32 10.74
C ALA A 75 6.40 -2.80 10.57
N PHE A 76 7.13 -2.22 9.62
CA PHE A 76 7.19 -0.79 9.34
C PHE A 76 7.19 -0.55 7.83
N LEU A 77 6.35 0.37 7.37
CA LEU A 77 6.28 0.78 5.96
C LEU A 77 6.15 2.30 5.85
N LEU A 78 6.80 2.88 4.85
CA LEU A 78 6.68 4.29 4.48
C LEU A 78 6.44 4.39 2.98
N HIS A 79 5.28 4.91 2.58
CA HIS A 79 5.01 5.26 1.19
C HIS A 79 4.97 6.77 1.01
N ASP A 80 5.73 7.26 0.05
CA ASP A 80 5.58 8.62 -0.45
C ASP A 80 4.68 8.63 -1.67
N SER A 81 3.49 9.20 -1.49
CA SER A 81 2.48 9.40 -2.51
C SER A 81 2.15 8.12 -3.28
N PRO A 82 1.62 7.07 -2.62
CA PRO A 82 1.35 5.76 -3.24
C PRO A 82 0.26 5.79 -4.34
N ARG A 83 -0.29 6.96 -4.64
CA ARG A 83 -1.32 7.18 -5.65
C ARG A 83 -0.70 7.74 -6.91
N GLU A 84 -0.74 6.97 -7.98
CA GLU A 84 -0.51 7.49 -9.33
C GLU A 84 -1.68 8.35 -9.82
N THR A 85 -1.41 9.30 -10.72
CA THR A 85 -2.39 10.30 -11.18
C THR A 85 -3.65 9.65 -11.79
N ASP A 86 -3.47 8.51 -12.45
CA ASP A 86 -4.55 7.77 -13.12
C ASP A 86 -5.19 6.68 -12.24
N LEU A 87 -4.79 6.58 -10.96
CA LEU A 87 -5.42 5.66 -10.01
C LEU A 87 -6.75 6.25 -9.51
N ASP A 88 -7.82 5.45 -9.62
CA ASP A 88 -9.15 5.80 -9.14
C ASP A 88 -9.14 6.09 -7.63
N GLY A 89 -9.95 7.07 -7.22
CA GLY A 89 -10.12 7.43 -5.81
C GLY A 89 -10.66 6.28 -4.97
N GLN A 90 -11.43 5.35 -5.55
CA GLN A 90 -11.88 4.15 -4.82
C GLN A 90 -10.72 3.21 -4.45
N LEU A 91 -9.79 2.99 -5.37
CA LEU A 91 -8.60 2.18 -5.11
C LEU A 91 -7.67 2.85 -4.11
N TYR A 92 -7.51 4.17 -4.23
CA TYR A 92 -6.79 4.96 -3.25
C TYR A 92 -7.39 4.84 -1.86
N ASP A 93 -8.71 5.01 -1.71
CA ASP A 93 -9.39 4.81 -0.43
C ASP A 93 -9.24 3.37 0.09
N GLY A 94 -9.26 2.39 -0.81
CA GLY A 94 -9.10 0.96 -0.51
C GLY A 94 -7.78 0.64 0.19
N LEU A 95 -6.70 1.33 -0.17
CA LEU A 95 -5.40 1.23 0.51
C LEU A 95 -5.53 1.55 2.00
N PHE A 96 -6.16 2.70 2.32
CA PHE A 96 -6.32 3.15 3.69
C PHE A 96 -7.27 2.25 4.48
N ARG A 97 -8.41 1.90 3.88
CA ARG A 97 -9.42 1.06 4.54
C ARG A 97 -8.87 -0.33 4.88
N LEU A 98 -8.06 -0.92 4.00
CA LEU A 98 -7.45 -2.23 4.26
C LEU A 98 -6.58 -2.21 5.53
N VAL A 99 -5.65 -1.24 5.62
CA VAL A 99 -4.74 -1.17 6.77
C VAL A 99 -5.47 -0.73 8.04
N HIS A 100 -6.45 0.15 7.91
CA HIS A 100 -7.31 0.54 9.03
C HIS A 100 -8.10 -0.67 9.60
N GLN A 101 -8.60 -1.55 8.74
CA GLN A 101 -9.24 -2.80 9.18
C GLN A 101 -8.28 -3.71 9.96
N TRP A 102 -7.00 -3.77 9.60
CA TRP A 102 -6.01 -4.54 10.36
C TRP A 102 -5.80 -3.95 11.75
N GLU A 103 -5.76 -2.63 11.86
CA GLU A 103 -5.67 -1.92 13.13
C GLU A 103 -6.92 -2.17 14.01
N GLU A 104 -8.13 -2.10 13.44
CA GLU A 104 -9.38 -2.32 14.18
C GLU A 104 -9.57 -3.76 14.66
N GLN A 105 -8.90 -4.74 14.03
CA GLN A 105 -9.00 -6.16 14.41
C GLN A 105 -8.20 -6.53 15.66
N VAL A 106 -7.34 -5.64 16.16
CA VAL A 106 -6.45 -5.91 17.29
C VAL A 106 -6.52 -4.79 18.33
N GLU A 107 -6.35 -5.13 19.60
CA GLU A 107 -6.33 -4.12 20.68
C GLU A 107 -5.09 -3.22 20.61
N THR A 108 -3.96 -3.76 20.13
CA THR A 108 -2.70 -3.02 20.00
C THR A 108 -2.01 -3.44 18.70
N PRO A 109 -2.04 -2.59 17.66
CA PRO A 109 -1.33 -2.86 16.41
C PRO A 109 0.18 -2.99 16.64
N CYS A 110 0.78 -4.06 16.12
CA CYS A 110 2.22 -4.30 16.17
C CYS A 110 2.95 -3.83 14.90
N PHE A 111 2.37 -2.89 14.15
CA PHE A 111 2.98 -2.29 12.96
C PHE A 111 2.86 -0.78 12.93
N GLN A 112 3.66 -0.15 12.06
CA GLN A 112 3.53 1.26 11.73
C GLN A 112 3.57 1.46 10.22
N TYR A 113 2.52 2.07 9.67
CA TYR A 113 2.48 2.46 8.26
C TYR A 113 2.32 3.97 8.14
N ILE A 114 3.29 4.63 7.51
CA ILE A 114 3.30 6.07 7.28
C ILE A 114 3.07 6.33 5.80
N ILE A 115 2.15 7.24 5.50
CA ILE A 115 1.90 7.72 4.14
C ILE A 115 2.12 9.22 4.12
N THR A 116 3.00 9.70 3.24
CA THR A 116 3.03 11.11 2.82
C THR A 116 2.22 11.24 1.54
N THR A 117 1.34 12.23 1.46
CA THR A 117 0.45 12.39 0.30
C THR A 117 -0.12 13.79 0.25
N THR A 118 -0.41 14.28 -0.95
CA THR A 118 -1.18 15.51 -1.19
C THR A 118 -2.67 15.24 -1.40
N THR A 119 -3.05 13.97 -1.61
CA THR A 119 -4.45 13.55 -1.73
C THR A 119 -5.00 13.24 -0.33
N ALA A 120 -6.10 13.88 0.06
CA ALA A 120 -6.68 13.65 1.39
C ALA A 120 -7.11 12.17 1.56
N PRO A 121 -6.82 11.53 2.72
CA PRO A 121 -7.26 10.16 3.01
C PRO A 121 -8.78 10.07 3.16
N PRO A 122 -9.38 8.87 3.34
CA PRO A 122 -10.79 8.74 3.72
C PRO A 122 -11.16 9.61 4.93
N THR A 123 -12.41 10.09 4.98
CA THR A 123 -12.84 11.14 5.92
C THR A 123 -12.67 10.73 7.38
N GLU A 124 -12.95 9.47 7.66
CA GLU A 124 -12.79 8.78 8.95
C GLU A 124 -11.33 8.77 9.45
N LEU A 125 -10.35 8.91 8.57
CA LEU A 125 -8.91 8.90 8.89
C LEU A 125 -8.27 10.29 8.85
N ARG A 126 -9.06 11.37 8.85
CA ARG A 126 -8.55 12.76 8.79
C ARG A 126 -8.31 13.42 10.15
N GLY A 127 -8.59 12.72 11.25
CA GLY A 127 -8.40 13.26 12.61
C GLY A 127 -6.95 13.22 13.11
N ASP A 128 -6.67 13.94 14.19
CA ASP A 128 -5.33 14.09 14.81
C ASP A 128 -4.71 12.77 15.29
N HIS A 129 -5.53 11.73 15.42
CA HIS A 129 -5.05 10.38 15.71
C HIS A 129 -4.18 9.85 14.56
N TYR A 130 -4.64 10.01 13.31
CA TYR A 130 -3.98 9.49 12.11
C TYR A 130 -3.14 10.54 11.38
N VAL A 131 -3.62 11.79 11.31
CA VAL A 131 -2.90 12.88 10.66
C VAL A 131 -1.89 13.47 11.62
N ARG A 132 -0.63 13.06 11.49
CA ARG A 132 0.45 13.46 12.40
C ARG A 132 1.14 14.77 12.02
N LEU A 133 1.13 15.12 10.73
CA LEU A 133 1.80 16.32 10.22
C LEU A 133 1.07 16.84 8.98
N LEU A 134 0.70 18.12 8.99
CA LEU A 134 0.20 18.84 7.83
C LEU A 134 1.27 19.81 7.35
N MET A 135 1.69 19.66 6.09
CA MET A 135 2.72 20.51 5.49
C MET A 135 2.14 21.34 4.35
N SER A 136 2.83 22.42 4.03
CA SER A 136 2.56 23.23 2.85
C SER A 136 3.87 23.70 2.23
N SER A 137 3.88 23.85 0.91
CA SER A 137 5.02 24.46 0.20
C SER A 137 5.19 25.94 0.56
N THR A 138 4.14 26.59 1.09
CA THR A 138 4.13 27.99 1.50
C THR A 138 3.22 28.23 2.72
N PRO A 139 3.59 29.14 3.65
CA PRO A 139 4.88 29.82 3.80
C PRO A 139 6.01 28.86 4.25
N ALA A 140 7.27 29.32 4.27
CA ALA A 140 8.43 28.45 4.50
C ALA A 140 8.37 27.68 5.82
N GLU A 141 7.81 28.27 6.88
CA GLU A 141 7.61 27.59 8.18
C GLU A 141 6.70 26.35 8.12
N LYS A 142 5.93 26.17 7.05
CA LYS A 142 5.07 24.99 6.87
C LYS A 142 5.71 23.87 6.02
N ARG A 143 6.93 24.07 5.53
CA ARG A 143 7.70 23.05 4.80
C ARG A 143 8.26 22.01 5.79
N LEU A 144 8.58 20.81 5.30
CA LEU A 144 9.10 19.70 6.12
C LEU A 144 10.30 20.08 7.01
N PHE A 145 11.17 20.97 6.53
CA PHE A 145 12.37 21.42 7.25
C PHE A 145 12.38 22.92 7.58
N ALA A 146 11.28 23.64 7.36
CA ALA A 146 11.16 25.08 7.61
C ALA A 146 12.26 25.95 6.95
N MET A 147 12.81 25.53 5.80
CA MET A 147 13.89 26.25 5.09
C MET A 147 13.39 26.97 3.84
N GLU A 148 14.05 28.08 3.49
CA GLU A 148 13.98 28.69 2.16
C GLU A 148 14.84 27.91 1.16
N ILE A 149 14.31 27.69 -0.05
CA ILE A 149 14.99 27.01 -1.16
C ILE A 149 15.67 28.05 -2.06
#